data_AF-X1MG34-F1
#
_entry.id   AF-X1MG34-F1
#
_cell.length_a   1.000
_cell.length_b   1.000
_cell.length_c   1.000
_cell.angle_alpha   90.00
_cell.angle_beta   90.00
_cell.angle_gamma   90.00
#
_symmetry.space_group_name_H-M   'P 1'
#
loop_
_entity.id
_entity.type
_entity.pdbx_description
1 polymer ?
#
loop_
_entity_poly.entity_id
_entity_poly.type
_entity_poly.pdbx_seq_one_letter_code
_entity_poly.pdbx_strand_id
1 'polypeptide(L)' 'IAEREKLRKEKNWSEADKIRDQLEERGYLLEDTPEGTIVKGKL' A
#
# COMPACT_ATOMS: atom_id res chain seq x y z
N ILE A 1 3.83 5.38 -0.33
CA ILE A 1 4.39 4.00 -0.37
C ILE A 1 5.52 3.80 0.62
N ALA A 2 6.55 4.66 0.66
CA ALA A 2 7.68 4.51 1.59
C ALA A 2 7.27 4.30 3.06
N GLU A 3 6.24 5.01 3.54
CA GLU A 3 5.71 4.85 4.90
C GLU A 3 5.12 3.44 5.14
N ARG A 4 4.35 2.90 4.18
CA ARG A 4 3.82 1.52 4.24
C ARG A 4 4.96 0.50 4.34
N GLU A 5 6.03 0.67 3.56
CA GLU A 5 7.18 -0.23 3.61
C GLU A 5 7.92 -0.18 4.94
N LYS A 6 8.08 1.03 5.51
CA LYS A 6 8.66 1.21 6.84
C LYS A 6 7.82 0.49 7.91
N LEU A 7 6.50 0.68 7.88
CA LEU A 7 5.57 0.02 8.79
C LEU A 7 5.60 -1.52 8.63
N ARG A 8 5.72 -2.03 7.40
CA ARG A 8 5.93 -3.48 7.16
C ARG A 8 7.24 -3.99 7.77
N LYS A 9 8.34 -3.24 7.67
CA LYS A 9 9.63 -3.60 8.31
C LYS A 9 9.53 -3.59 9.83
N GLU A 10 8.76 -2.67 10.38
CA GLU A 10 8.45 -2.57 11.81
C GLU A 10 7.38 -3.58 12.26
N LYS A 11 6.88 -4.43 11.35
CA LYS A 11 5.77 -5.39 11.59
C LYS A 11 4.47 -4.72 12.07
N ASN A 12 4.31 -3.44 11.79
CA ASN A 12 3.11 -2.69 12.07
C ASN A 12 2.11 -2.82 10.91
N TRP A 13 1.53 -4.02 10.80
CA TRP A 13 0.61 -4.38 9.73
C TRP A 13 -0.66 -3.53 9.73
N SER A 14 -1.16 -3.15 10.91
CA SER A 14 -2.39 -2.36 11.04
C SER A 14 -2.25 -0.97 10.42
N GLU A 15 -1.15 -0.26 10.69
CA GLU A 15 -0.92 1.05 10.08
C GLU A 15 -0.59 0.93 8.58
N ALA A 16 0.12 -0.13 8.18
CA ALA A 16 0.39 -0.40 6.76
C ALA A 16 -0.89 -0.66 5.96
N ASP A 17 -1.87 -1.35 6.55
CA ASP A 17 -3.18 -1.60 5.95
C ASP A 17 -4.01 -0.31 5.88
N LYS A 18 -3.99 0.55 6.91
CA LYS A 18 -4.66 1.87 6.84
C LYS A 18 -4.18 2.70 5.65
N ILE A 19 -2.88 2.68 5.36
CA ILE A 19 -2.31 3.39 4.20
C ILE A 19 -2.80 2.78 2.89
N ARG A 20 -2.91 1.45 2.81
CA ARG A 20 -3.46 0.77 1.64
C ARG A 20 -4.92 1.19 1.42
N ASP A 21 -5.72 1.17 2.47
CA ASP A 21 -7.15 1.46 2.38
C ASP A 21 -7.37 2.94 2.00
N GLN A 22 -6.58 3.88 2.54
CA GLN A 22 -6.60 5.29 2.12
C GLN A 22 -6.23 5.48 0.65
N LEU A 23 -5.30 4.68 0.12
CA LEU A 23 -4.94 4.74 -1.28
C LEU A 23 -6.08 4.20 -2.14
N GLU A 24 -6.72 3.11 -1.72
CA GLU A 24 -7.88 2.54 -2.40
C GLU A 24 -9.06 3.52 -2.44
N GLU A 25 -9.37 4.20 -1.33
CA GLU A 25 -10.39 5.26 -1.25
C GLU A 25 -10.11 6.42 -2.20
N ARG A 26 -8.84 6.75 -2.41
CA ARG A 26 -8.41 7.79 -3.37
C ARG A 26 -8.44 7.31 -4.82
N GLY A 27 -8.89 6.08 -5.07
CA GLY A 27 -8.92 5.46 -6.39
C GLY A 27 -7.58 4.85 -6.82
N TYR A 28 -6.69 4.51 -5.89
CA TYR A 28 -5.41 3.86 -6.18
C TYR A 28 -5.38 2.45 -5.59
N LEU A 29 -5.36 1.43 -6.43
CA LEU A 29 -5.19 0.04 -6.02
C LEU A 29 -3.69 -0.30 -5.90
N LEU A 30 -3.26 -0.83 -4.75
CA LEU A 30 -1.92 -1.42 -4.63
C LEU A 30 -1.96 -2.92 -4.89
N GLU A 31 -1.21 -3.36 -5.89
CA GLU A 31 -1.01 -4.76 -6.25
C GLU A 31 0.44 -5.14 -5.92
N ASP A 32 0.63 -6.04 -4.95
CA ASP A 32 1.97 -6.54 -4.64
C ASP A 32 2.34 -7.62 -5.67
N THR A 33 3.37 -7.35 -6.49
CA THR A 33 3.92 -8.30 -7.48
C THR A 33 5.35 -8.71 -7.09
N PRO A 34 5.90 -9.81 -7.65
CA PRO A 34 7.30 -10.19 -7.41
C PRO A 34 8.31 -9.10 -7.81
N GLU A 35 7.92 -8.21 -8.73
CA GLU A 35 8.71 -7.11 -9.25
C GLU A 35 8.59 -5.83 -8.40
N GLY A 36 7.64 -5.80 -7.45
CA GLY A 36 7.39 -4.68 -6.55
C GLY A 36 5.90 -4.37 -6.38
N THR A 37 5.59 -3.37 -5.56
CA THR A 37 4.22 -2.89 -5.40
C THR A 37 3.85 -1.96 -6.55
N ILE A 38 2.85 -2.35 -7.35
CA ILE A 38 2.31 -1.56 -8.46
C ILE A 38 1.10 -0.77 -7.96
N VAL A 39 1.05 0.52 -8.30
CA VAL A 39 -0.13 1.36 -8.06
C VAL A 39 -0.92 1.49 -9.35
N LYS A 40 -2.16 0.98 -9.36
CA LYS A 40 -3.10 1.17 -10.49
C LYS A 40 -4.13 2.22 -10.12
N GLY A 41 -4.28 3.25 -10.95
CA GLY A 41 -5.41 4.16 -10.85
C GLY A 41 -6.69 3.46 -11.27
N LYS A 42 -7.74 3.54 -10.46
CA LYS A 42 -9.09 3.12 -10.81
C LYS A 42 -9.62 4.20 -11.77
N LEU A 43 -9.61 3.88 -13.07
CA LEU A 43 -10.25 4.68 -14.12
C LEU A 43 -11.77 4.68 -13.93
#